data_AF-A0AA95MGS0-F1
#
_entry.id   AF-A0AA95MGS0-F1
#
_cell.length_a   1.000
_cell.length_b   1.000
_cell.length_c   1.000
_cell.angle_alpha   90.00
_cell.angle_beta   90.00
_cell.angle_gamma   90.00
#
_symmetry.space_group_name_H-M   'P 1'
#
loop_
_entity.id
_entity.type
_entity.pdbx_description
1 polymer ?
#
loop_
_entity_poly.entity_id
_entity_poly.type
_entity_poly.pdbx_seq_one_letter_code
_entity_poly.pdbx_strand_id
1 'polypeptide(L)'
;MYEIMHDMKTIVKKKPFKYKYISNGNKEIFFGKSSSPVKLSKEQYTKLLDTFKGRTVTIGTSRTNPPKDSLGEWLMNNITKTAIASYIVPILLMEGHASLVMPIDSGKIKFNLVKFGECSNCGGTMKPLIPFAASFLCARCIRNW
;
A
#
# COMPACT_ATOMS: atom_id res chain seq x y z
N MET A 1 8.85 -21.06 -2.42
CA MET A 1 8.51 -19.69 -2.84
C MET A 1 7.09 -19.73 -3.38
N TYR A 2 6.16 -18.95 -2.84
CA TYR A 2 4.79 -18.89 -3.36
C TYR A 2 4.48 -17.51 -3.92
N GLU A 3 3.58 -17.49 -4.89
CA GLU A 3 3.13 -16.32 -5.62
C GLU A 3 1.60 -16.31 -5.58
N ILE A 4 1.01 -15.20 -5.14
CA ILE A 4 -0.45 -15.06 -5.05
C ILE A 4 -0.87 -13.98 -6.02
N MET A 5 -1.79 -14.32 -6.93
CA MET A 5 -2.39 -13.36 -7.85
C MET A 5 -3.76 -12.92 -7.33
N HIS A 6 -4.00 -11.62 -7.36
CA HIS A 6 -5.25 -10.98 -6.98
C HIS A 6 -5.78 -10.16 -8.15
N ASP A 7 -7.04 -10.37 -8.51
CA ASP A 7 -7.78 -9.51 -9.41
C ASP A 7 -8.32 -8.30 -8.63
N MET A 8 -7.92 -7.11 -9.05
CA MET A 8 -8.15 -5.86 -8.34
C MET A 8 -8.83 -4.84 -9.24
N LYS A 9 -9.47 -3.84 -8.63
CA LYS A 9 -10.07 -2.71 -9.36
C LYS A 9 -9.60 -1.39 -8.75
N THR A 10 -9.25 -0.45 -9.62
CA THR A 10 -8.95 0.93 -9.20
C THR A 10 -10.19 1.58 -8.59
N ILE A 11 -10.01 2.51 -7.65
CA ILE A 11 -11.13 3.06 -6.87
C ILE A 11 -11.98 4.00 -7.71
N VAL A 12 -11.35 5.00 -8.33
CA VAL A 12 -12.06 6.08 -9.04
C VAL A 12 -12.67 5.57 -10.35
N LYS A 13 -11.86 4.92 -11.20
CA LYS A 13 -12.28 4.51 -12.55
C LYS A 13 -12.77 3.06 -12.63
N LYS A 14 -12.74 2.31 -11.52
CA LYS A 14 -13.10 0.88 -11.45
C LYS A 14 -12.41 -0.01 -12.49
N LYS A 15 -11.27 0.45 -13.04
CA LYS A 15 -10.49 -0.29 -14.03
C LYS A 15 -9.91 -1.55 -13.41
N PRO A 16 -10.08 -2.72 -14.04
CA PRO A 16 -9.47 -3.96 -13.57
C PRO A 16 -7.96 -3.93 -13.79
N PHE A 17 -7.23 -4.55 -12.87
CA PHE A 17 -5.80 -4.80 -12.96
C PHE A 17 -5.46 -6.04 -12.14
N LYS A 18 -4.31 -6.65 -12.41
CA LYS A 18 -3.84 -7.81 -11.63
C LYS A 18 -2.68 -7.40 -10.74
N TYR A 19 -2.70 -7.91 -9.52
CA TYR A 19 -1.65 -7.71 -8.54
C TYR A 19 -1.07 -9.08 -8.18
N LYS A 20 0.26 -9.18 -8.21
CA LYS A 20 0.98 -10.39 -7.83
C LYS A 20 1.84 -10.10 -6.61
N TYR A 21 1.58 -10.82 -5.54
CA TYR A 21 2.37 -10.81 -4.31
C TYR A 21 3.35 -11.98 -4.31
N ILE A 22 4.64 -11.69 -4.12
CA ILE A 22 5.69 -12.70 -4.04
C ILE A 22 6.09 -12.84 -2.56
N SER A 23 6.21 -14.08 -2.08
CA SER A 23 6.57 -14.39 -0.68
C SER A 23 7.85 -13.75 -0.13
N ASN A 24 8.75 -13.25 -1.00
CA ASN A 24 9.93 -12.46 -0.61
C ASN A 24 9.59 -10.99 -0.24
N GLY A 25 8.34 -10.57 -0.40
CA GLY A 25 7.85 -9.21 -0.15
C GLY A 25 7.81 -8.32 -1.39
N ASN A 26 8.34 -8.79 -2.52
CA ASN A 26 8.24 -8.11 -3.81
C ASN A 26 6.83 -8.20 -4.37
N LYS A 27 6.48 -7.21 -5.17
CA LYS A 27 5.14 -6.98 -5.68
C LYS A 27 5.22 -6.67 -7.16
N GLU A 28 4.32 -7.23 -7.95
CA GLU A 28 4.21 -6.93 -9.37
C GLU A 28 2.79 -6.50 -9.71
N ILE A 29 2.67 -5.40 -10.46
CA ILE A 29 1.39 -4.82 -10.85
C ILE A 29 1.26 -4.89 -12.36
N PHE A 30 0.21 -5.57 -12.83
CA PHE A 30 -0.11 -5.73 -14.25
C PHE A 30 -1.32 -4.86 -14.59
N PHE A 31 -1.12 -3.87 -15.44
CA PHE A 31 -2.19 -2.96 -15.85
C PHE A 31 -2.10 -2.56 -17.32
N GLY A 32 -3.27 -2.26 -17.90
CA GLY A 32 -3.37 -1.82 -19.30
C GLY A 32 -2.99 -2.91 -20.29
N LYS A 33 -2.41 -2.51 -21.43
CA LYS A 33 -1.91 -3.41 -22.48
C LYS A 33 -0.38 -3.65 -22.38
N SER A 34 0.25 -3.21 -21.29
CA SER A 34 1.69 -3.37 -21.12
C SER A 34 2.03 -4.84 -20.88
N SER A 35 2.94 -5.38 -21.68
CA SER A 35 3.45 -6.75 -21.50
C SER A 35 4.37 -6.86 -20.27
N SER A 36 4.98 -5.75 -19.84
CA SER A 36 5.86 -5.72 -18.68
C SER A 36 5.13 -5.20 -17.44
N PRO A 37 5.12 -5.97 -16.33
CA PRO A 37 4.57 -5.50 -15.06
C PRO A 37 5.46 -4.44 -14.43
N VAL A 38 4.86 -3.60 -13.60
CA VAL A 38 5.62 -2.73 -12.71
C VAL A 38 6.06 -3.54 -11.50
N LYS A 39 7.38 -3.66 -11.34
CA LYS A 39 8.00 -4.33 -10.21
C LYS A 39 8.22 -3.35 -9.08
N LEU A 40 7.83 -3.74 -7.88
CA LEU A 40 7.97 -2.99 -6.66
C LEU A 40 8.71 -3.86 -5.66
N SER A 41 9.92 -3.45 -5.30
CA SER A 41 10.71 -4.21 -4.33
C SER A 41 10.16 -4.03 -2.92
N LYS A 42 10.45 -4.99 -2.04
CA LYS A 42 10.10 -4.89 -0.62
C LYS A 42 10.67 -3.62 0.02
N GLU A 43 11.90 -3.24 -0.33
CA GLU A 43 12.58 -2.07 0.21
C GLU A 43 11.89 -0.77 -0.23
N GLN A 44 11.55 -0.66 -1.52
CA GLN A 44 10.79 0.47 -2.06
C GLN A 44 9.43 0.59 -1.38
N TYR A 45 8.73 -0.52 -1.19
CA TYR A 45 7.44 -0.53 -0.51
C TYR A 45 7.55 -0.13 0.96
N THR A 46 8.56 -0.62 1.65
CA THR A 46 8.81 -0.26 3.06
C THR A 46 9.13 1.22 3.19
N LYS A 47 9.96 1.77 2.28
CA LYS A 47 10.29 3.20 2.25
C LYS A 47 9.07 4.07 1.97
N LEU A 48 8.16 3.62 1.10
CA LEU A 48 6.88 4.29 0.85
C LEU A 48 6.06 4.37 2.13
N LEU A 49 5.87 3.22 2.79
CA LEU A 49 5.11 3.16 4.03
C LEU A 49 5.74 4.04 5.12
N ASP A 50 7.06 4.01 5.27
CA ASP A 50 7.77 4.80 6.27
C ASP A 50 7.69 6.31 6.01
N THR A 51 7.76 6.71 4.74
CA THR A 51 7.65 8.13 4.34
C THR A 51 6.28 8.70 4.66
N PHE A 52 5.22 7.91 4.43
CA PHE A 52 3.84 8.38 4.54
C PHE A 52 3.12 7.95 5.82
N LYS A 53 3.73 7.14 6.70
CA LYS A 53 3.10 6.63 7.92
C LYS A 53 2.39 7.73 8.71
N GLY A 54 1.12 7.50 9.02
CA GLY A 54 0.29 8.44 9.78
C GLY A 54 -0.08 9.75 9.07
N ARG A 55 0.33 9.96 7.81
CA ARG A 55 0.01 11.17 7.04
C ARG A 55 -1.20 10.96 6.15
N THR A 56 -1.97 12.03 5.97
CA THR A 56 -2.99 12.11 4.93
C THR A 56 -2.34 12.71 3.69
N VAL A 57 -2.38 11.98 2.57
CA VAL A 57 -1.77 12.41 1.32
C VAL A 57 -2.72 12.31 0.15
N THR A 58 -2.51 13.20 -0.81
CA THR A 58 -3.23 13.19 -2.08
C THR A 58 -2.69 12.04 -2.93
N ILE A 59 -3.58 11.26 -3.57
CA ILE A 59 -3.19 10.14 -4.42
C ILE A 59 -2.35 10.62 -5.61
N GLY A 60 -2.67 11.79 -6.17
CA GLY A 60 -1.92 12.39 -7.27
C GLY A 60 -1.91 11.51 -8.52
N THR A 61 -3.08 11.27 -9.11
CA THR A 61 -3.23 10.37 -10.29
C THR A 61 -2.73 10.97 -11.61
N SER A 62 -2.26 12.22 -11.57
CA SER A 62 -1.73 12.94 -12.74
C SER A 62 -0.45 12.29 -13.25
N ARG A 63 -0.36 12.10 -14.57
CA ARG A 63 0.78 11.44 -15.25
C ARG A 63 1.90 12.39 -15.62
N THR A 64 1.62 13.69 -15.65
CA THR A 64 2.53 14.71 -16.19
C THR A 64 2.86 15.77 -15.14
N ASN A 65 1.90 16.12 -14.28
CA ASN A 65 2.10 17.09 -13.22
C ASN A 65 1.38 16.62 -11.95
N PRO A 66 1.97 15.66 -11.21
CA PRO A 66 1.41 15.25 -9.92
C PRO A 66 1.48 16.43 -8.94
N PRO A 67 0.49 16.59 -8.04
CA PRO A 67 0.57 17.59 -6.97
C PRO A 67 1.82 17.36 -6.13
N LYS A 68 2.45 18.44 -5.67
CA LYS A 68 3.58 18.35 -4.73
C LYS A 68 3.16 17.63 -3.45
N ASP A 69 4.07 16.84 -2.90
CA ASP A 69 3.88 15.98 -1.72
C ASP A 69 2.78 14.92 -1.89
N SER A 70 2.41 14.60 -3.13
CA SER A 70 1.45 13.54 -3.43
C SER A 70 2.13 12.18 -3.50
N LEU A 71 1.33 11.13 -3.29
CA LEU A 71 1.76 9.76 -3.49
C LEU A 71 2.28 9.55 -4.92
N GLY A 72 1.58 10.12 -5.91
CA GLY A 72 1.96 10.06 -7.32
C GLY A 72 3.34 10.65 -7.61
N GLU A 73 3.66 11.81 -7.03
CA GLU A 73 4.98 12.44 -7.17
C GLU A 73 6.08 11.56 -6.59
N TRP A 74 5.89 11.04 -5.37
CA TRP A 74 6.89 10.18 -4.73
C TRP A 74 7.12 8.88 -5.52
N LEU A 75 6.04 8.27 -6.03
CA LEU A 75 6.12 7.08 -6.90
C LEU A 75 6.88 7.36 -8.20
N MET A 76 6.66 8.54 -8.80
CA MET A 76 7.35 8.97 -10.01
C MET A 76 8.86 9.15 -9.78
N ASN A 77 9.24 9.68 -8.62
CA ASN A 77 10.62 9.96 -8.28
C ASN A 77 11.39 8.71 -7.79
N ASN A 78 10.71 7.75 -7.13
CA ASN A 78 11.39 6.63 -6.45
C ASN A 78 11.20 5.26 -7.12
N ILE A 79 10.17 5.06 -7.95
CA ILE A 79 9.83 3.73 -8.48
C ILE A 79 9.73 3.74 -10.00
N THR A 80 8.75 4.46 -10.58
CA THR A 80 8.53 4.48 -12.03
C THR A 80 8.05 5.84 -12.48
N LYS A 81 8.58 6.36 -13.60
CA LYS A 81 8.12 7.60 -14.24
C LYS A 81 6.63 7.62 -14.62
N THR A 82 5.95 6.47 -14.59
CA THR A 82 4.50 6.35 -14.79
C THR A 82 3.72 6.57 -13.50
N ALA A 83 2.62 7.33 -13.56
CA ALA A 83 1.71 7.50 -12.42
C ALA A 83 0.90 6.22 -12.14
N ILE A 84 1.47 5.35 -11.31
CA ILE A 84 0.87 4.08 -10.86
C ILE A 84 0.05 4.23 -9.56
N ALA A 85 -0.05 5.44 -9.00
CA ALA A 85 -0.74 5.70 -7.72
C ALA A 85 -2.16 5.13 -7.69
N SER A 86 -2.90 5.22 -8.80
CA SER A 86 -4.27 4.69 -8.91
C SER A 86 -4.39 3.18 -8.69
N TYR A 87 -3.30 2.43 -8.94
CA TYR A 87 -3.22 0.97 -8.79
C TYR A 87 -2.65 0.57 -7.42
N ILE A 88 -1.70 1.34 -6.90
CA ILE A 88 -1.10 1.08 -5.57
C ILE A 88 -2.09 1.36 -4.45
N VAL A 89 -2.95 2.38 -4.58
CA VAL A 89 -3.91 2.73 -3.52
C VAL A 89 -4.83 1.57 -3.13
N PRO A 90 -5.52 0.87 -4.07
CA PRO A 90 -6.29 -0.33 -3.74
C PRO A 90 -5.47 -1.39 -2.98
N ILE A 91 -4.19 -1.59 -3.33
CA ILE A 91 -3.31 -2.55 -2.67
C ILE A 91 -3.06 -2.11 -1.22
N LEU A 92 -2.74 -0.83 -1.00
CA LEU A 92 -2.55 -0.26 0.34
C LEU A 92 -3.81 -0.39 1.22
N LEU A 93 -5.00 -0.23 0.63
CA LEU A 93 -6.26 -0.40 1.34
C LEU A 93 -6.51 -1.88 1.68
N MET A 94 -6.31 -2.79 0.72
CA MET A 94 -6.47 -4.23 0.93
C MET A 94 -5.52 -4.74 2.01
N GLU A 95 -4.26 -4.30 1.99
CA GLU A 95 -3.25 -4.68 2.99
C GLU A 95 -3.44 -3.95 4.34
N GLY A 96 -4.39 -3.02 4.44
CA GLY A 96 -4.69 -2.28 5.68
C GLY A 96 -3.67 -1.20 6.04
N HIS A 97 -2.75 -0.87 5.12
CA HIS A 97 -1.75 0.17 5.31
C HIS A 97 -2.29 1.58 5.14
N ALA A 98 -3.43 1.72 4.45
CA ALA A 98 -4.11 3.00 4.30
C ALA A 98 -5.62 2.82 4.50
N SER A 99 -6.29 3.95 4.73
CA SER A 99 -7.74 4.06 4.76
C SER A 99 -8.18 5.21 3.87
N LEU A 100 -9.35 5.05 3.25
CA LEU A 100 -9.95 6.11 2.46
C LEU A 100 -10.38 7.26 3.36
N VAL A 101 -10.09 8.49 2.92
CA VAL A 101 -10.61 9.70 3.56
C VAL A 101 -11.86 10.11 2.81
N MET A 102 -12.96 10.29 3.53
CA MET A 102 -14.21 10.78 2.96
C MET A 102 -14.18 12.32 2.86
N PRO A 103 -14.74 12.91 1.79
CA PRO A 103 -15.40 12.27 0.65
C PRO A 103 -14.41 11.65 -0.35
N ILE A 104 -14.80 10.58 -1.06
CA ILE A 104 -13.90 9.77 -1.94
C ILE A 104 -13.33 10.61 -3.08
N ASP A 105 -14.12 11.56 -3.56
CA ASP A 105 -13.83 12.58 -4.56
C ASP A 105 -12.73 13.56 -4.15
N SER A 106 -12.36 13.62 -2.87
CA SER A 106 -11.20 14.39 -2.41
C SER A 106 -9.87 13.86 -2.96
N GLY A 107 -9.84 12.61 -3.43
CA GLY A 107 -8.63 11.98 -3.97
C GLY A 107 -7.50 11.85 -2.93
N LYS A 108 -7.86 11.78 -1.64
CA LYS A 108 -6.93 11.66 -0.52
C LYS A 108 -7.05 10.30 0.14
N ILE A 109 -5.91 9.79 0.62
CA ILE A 109 -5.84 8.59 1.47
C ILE A 109 -5.09 8.93 2.74
N LYS A 110 -5.46 8.28 3.84
CA LYS A 110 -4.75 8.38 5.11
C LYS A 110 -3.95 7.11 5.30
N PHE A 111 -2.64 7.24 5.41
CA PHE A 111 -1.79 6.12 5.79
C PHE A 111 -1.98 5.82 7.26
N ASN A 112 -2.19 4.54 7.57
CA ASN A 112 -2.34 4.10 8.94
C ASN A 112 -1.00 4.14 9.66
N LEU A 113 -1.05 4.46 10.96
CA LEU A 113 0.11 4.31 11.84
C LEU A 113 0.32 2.81 12.07
N VAL A 114 1.15 2.18 11.23
CA VAL A 114 1.64 0.83 11.49
C VAL A 114 2.69 0.96 12.58
N LYS A 115 2.31 0.70 13.84
CA LYS A 115 3.29 0.54 14.91
C LYS A 115 4.00 -0.80 14.69
N PHE A 116 5.26 -0.76 14.27
CA PHE A 116 6.13 -1.92 14.43
C PHE A 116 6.56 -1.93 15.89
N GLY A 117 6.12 -2.94 16.62
CA GLY A 117 6.46 -3.09 18.03
C GLY A 117 6.61 -4.56 18.38
N GLU A 118 7.23 -4.82 19.52
CA GLU A 118 7.27 -6.14 20.10
C GLU A 118 5.85 -6.50 20.54
N CYS A 119 5.28 -7.53 19.91
CA CYS A 119 4.07 -8.13 20.44
C CYS A 119 4.47 -8.84 21.73
N SER A 120 4.09 -8.27 22.88
CA SER A 120 4.40 -8.78 24.22
C SER A 120 3.95 -10.24 24.44
N ASN A 121 3.01 -10.73 23.63
CA ASN A 121 2.52 -12.12 23.66
C ASN A 121 3.22 -13.08 22.67
N CYS A 122 4.12 -12.62 21.80
CA CYS A 122 4.65 -13.45 20.70
C CYS A 122 6.17 -13.66 20.69
N GLY A 123 6.91 -13.14 21.67
CA GLY A 123 8.36 -13.37 21.80
C GLY A 123 9.19 -13.02 20.57
N GLY A 124 9.76 -11.80 20.55
CA GLY A 124 11.06 -11.56 19.90
C GLY A 124 11.13 -11.43 18.36
N THR A 125 10.05 -11.09 17.66
CA THR A 125 10.17 -10.64 16.25
C THR A 125 9.35 -9.38 16.03
N MET A 126 10.00 -8.32 15.50
CA MET A 126 9.33 -7.09 15.07
C MET A 126 8.22 -7.44 14.08
N LYS A 127 6.97 -7.20 14.47
CA LYS A 127 5.81 -7.47 13.64
C LYS A 127 4.99 -6.20 13.48
N PRO A 128 4.32 -6.01 12.34
CA PRO A 128 3.34 -4.94 12.21
C PRO A 128 2.22 -5.20 13.22
N LEU A 129 2.00 -4.23 14.11
CA LEU A 129 0.90 -4.26 15.06
C LEU A 129 -0.30 -3.54 14.45
N ILE A 130 -1.44 -4.20 14.49
CA ILE A 130 -2.72 -3.71 14.00
C ILE A 130 -3.49 -3.17 15.22
N PRO A 131 -4.06 -1.96 15.15
CA PRO A 131 -4.93 -1.46 16.21
C PRO A 131 -6.18 -2.34 16.33
N PHE A 132 -6.37 -2.95 17.49
CA PHE A 132 -7.54 -3.77 17.84
C PHE A 132 -8.05 -3.38 19.23
N ALA A 133 -9.28 -2.87 19.30
CA ALA A 133 -9.85 -2.26 20.50
C ALA A 133 -8.94 -1.18 21.10
N ALA A 134 -8.35 -1.43 22.28
CA ALA A 134 -7.46 -0.53 23.00
C ALA A 134 -5.95 -0.87 22.86
N SER A 135 -5.62 -1.89 22.06
CA SER A 135 -4.27 -2.46 21.99
C SER A 135 -3.76 -2.58 20.56
N PHE A 136 -2.45 -2.66 20.41
CA PHE A 136 -1.78 -2.93 19.14
C PHE A 136 -1.34 -4.39 19.14
N LEU A 137 -2.04 -5.25 18.39
CA LEU A 137 -1.80 -6.70 18.35
C LEU A 137 -1.16 -7.13 17.03
N CYS A 138 -0.32 -8.16 17.07
CA CYS A 138 0.14 -8.81 15.84
C CYS A 138 -1.01 -9.61 15.20
N ALA A 139 -1.00 -9.74 13.86
CA ALA A 139 -1.93 -10.58 13.09
C ALA A 139 -2.05 -12.04 13.57
N ARG A 140 -1.07 -12.57 14.32
CA ARG A 140 -1.15 -13.89 14.97
C ARG A 140 -2.00 -13.87 16.24
N CYS A 141 -1.93 -12.80 17.04
CA CYS A 141 -2.71 -12.68 18.27
C CYS A 141 -4.19 -12.37 18.01
N ILE A 142 -4.50 -11.61 16.94
CA ILE A 142 -5.89 -11.32 16.56
C ILE A 142 -6.66 -12.59 16.19
N ARG A 143 -5.99 -13.61 15.63
CA ARG A 143 -6.61 -14.90 15.28
C ARG A 143 -6.88 -15.82 16.48
N ASN A 144 -6.35 -15.50 17.66
CA ASN A 144 -6.50 -16.30 18.88
C ASN A 144 -7.42 -15.63 19.92
N TRP A 145 -8.13 -14.58 19.51
CA TRP A 145 -9.23 -13.96 20.26
C TRP A 145 -10.54 -14.31 19.58
#